data_AF-L1P747-F1
#
_entry.id   AF-L1P747-F1
#
_cell.length_a   1.000
_cell.length_b   1.000
_cell.length_c   1.000
_cell.angle_alpha   90.00
_cell.angle_beta   90.00
_cell.angle_gamma   90.00
#
_symmetry.space_group_name_H-M   'P 1'
#
loop_
_entity.id
_entity.type
_entity.pdbx_description
1 polymer ?
#
loop_
_entity_poly.entity_id
_entity_poly.type
_entity_poly.pdbx_seq_one_letter_code
_entity_poly.pdbx_strand_id
1 'polypeptide(L)'
;MREFKGYFIPKNKWPFWDKLIINGGMLLYQRYKIIGIEEKRIPINAINSVTLNKGILFCTIIISSMGERIVAEGFTNKDGKEISILLGFN
;
A
#
# COMPACT_ATOMS: atom_id res chain seq x y z
N MET A 1 -2.94 12.76 -9.56
CA MET A 1 -3.46 11.90 -8.46
C MET A 1 -3.78 10.52 -9.00
N ARG A 2 -3.24 9.47 -8.39
CA ARG A 2 -3.57 8.08 -8.73
C ARG A 2 -3.94 7.29 -7.48
N GLU A 3 -4.95 6.45 -7.59
CA GLU A 3 -5.56 5.73 -6.47
C GLU A 3 -5.53 4.22 -6.73
N PHE A 4 -5.14 3.45 -5.72
CA PHE A 4 -5.10 2.01 -5.72
C PHE A 4 -5.87 1.48 -4.51
N LYS A 5 -6.63 0.40 -4.71
CA LYS A 5 -7.42 -0.24 -3.67
C LYS A 5 -7.02 -1.70 -3.57
N GLY A 6 -6.57 -2.08 -2.39
CA GLY A 6 -6.34 -3.46 -1.99
C GLY A 6 -7.67 -4.07 -1.56
N TYR A 7 -7.97 -5.23 -2.14
CA TYR A 7 -9.14 -6.03 -1.81
C TYR A 7 -8.65 -7.41 -1.36
N PHE A 8 -8.38 -7.55 -0.06
CA PHE A 8 -8.06 -8.85 0.51
C PHE A 8 -9.15 -9.30 1.48
N ILE A 9 -9.67 -10.51 1.23
CA ILE A 9 -10.55 -11.22 2.14
C ILE A 9 -9.78 -12.44 2.62
N PRO A 10 -9.09 -12.38 3.77
CA PRO A 10 -8.49 -13.57 4.35
C PRO A 10 -9.61 -14.55 4.72
N LYS A 11 -9.42 -15.86 4.46
CA LYS A 11 -10.26 -16.89 5.09
C LYS A 11 -10.19 -16.67 6.61
N ASN A 12 -11.34 -16.37 7.22
CA ASN A 12 -11.52 -16.10 8.66
C ASN A 12 -11.06 -14.73 9.21
N LYS A 13 -10.92 -13.69 8.37
CA LYS A 13 -10.83 -12.31 8.88
C LYS A 13 -11.79 -11.38 8.14
N TRP A 14 -12.13 -10.27 8.78
CA TRP A 14 -12.90 -9.20 8.14
C TRP A 14 -12.15 -8.63 6.93
N PRO A 15 -12.86 -8.26 5.86
CA PRO A 15 -12.23 -7.69 4.67
C PRO A 15 -11.47 -6.41 5.03
N PHE A 16 -10.18 -6.37 4.71
CA PHE A 16 -9.37 -5.17 4.86
C PHE A 16 -9.28 -4.47 3.51
N TRP A 17 -9.53 -3.17 3.52
CA TRP A 17 -9.62 -2.33 2.33
C TRP A 17 -8.46 -1.36 2.38
N ASP A 18 -7.23 -1.84 2.20
CA ASP A 18 -6.10 -0.91 2.18
C ASP A 18 -6.19 -0.05 0.94
N LYS A 19 -5.88 1.23 1.07
CA LYS A 19 -5.93 2.20 -0.02
C LYS A 19 -4.63 2.97 -0.04
N LEU A 20 -4.05 3.07 -1.23
CA LEU A 20 -2.84 3.85 -1.49
C LEU A 20 -3.17 4.92 -2.53
N ILE A 21 -2.91 6.18 -2.19
CA ILE A 21 -3.12 7.33 -3.06
C ILE A 21 -1.77 8.00 -3.25
N ILE A 22 -1.34 8.13 -4.50
CA ILE A 22 -0.08 8.79 -4.87
C ILE A 22 -0.43 10.11 -5.55
N ASN A 23 0.00 11.23 -4.96
CA ASN A 23 -0.28 12.55 -5.49
C ASN A 23 0.81 13.56 -5.11
N GLY A 24 1.32 14.32 -6.09
CA GLY A 24 2.16 15.49 -5.84
C GLY A 24 3.37 15.25 -4.93
N GLY A 25 4.08 14.13 -5.11
CA GLY A 25 5.23 13.79 -4.27
C GLY A 25 4.89 13.19 -2.90
N MET A 26 3.61 12.90 -2.64
CA MET A 26 3.13 12.28 -1.40
C MET A 26 2.48 10.93 -1.68
N LEU A 27 2.68 10.00 -0.75
CA LEU A 27 1.92 8.78 -0.59
C LEU A 27 0.98 8.93 0.60
N LEU A 28 -0.31 8.72 0.36
CA LEU A 28 -1.34 8.62 1.38
C LEU A 28 -1.79 7.17 1.48
N TYR A 29 -1.59 6.57 2.66
CA TYR A 29 -2.07 5.25 3.01
C TYR A 29 -3.29 5.35 3.91
N GLN A 30 -4.32 4.58 3.61
CA GLN A 30 -5.52 4.47 4.43
C GLN A 30 -5.85 2.99 4.66
N ARG A 31 -6.09 2.62 5.92
CA ARG A 31 -6.59 1.30 6.30
C ARG A 31 -7.88 1.45 7.07
N TYR A 32 -8.94 0.86 6.53
CA TYR A 32 -10.24 0.81 7.19
C TYR A 32 -10.17 -0.18 8.36
N LYS A 33 -10.61 0.27 9.54
CA LYS A 33 -10.74 -0.55 10.75
C LYS A 33 -12.23 -0.74 11.05
N ILE A 34 -12.53 -1.60 12.02
CA ILE A 34 -13.90 -1.77 12.52
C ILE A 34 -14.48 -0.44 12.99
N ILE A 35 -13.63 0.41 13.61
CA ILE A 35 -13.99 1.75 14.03
C ILE A 35 -12.94 2.71 13.46
N GLY A 36 -13.37 3.54 12.51
CA GLY A 36 -12.55 4.59 11.91
C GLY A 36 -11.59 4.12 10.82
N ILE A 37 -10.71 5.02 10.43
CA ILE A 37 -9.71 4.84 9.36
C ILE A 37 -8.35 5.22 9.94
N GLU A 38 -7.39 4.31 9.81
CA GLU A 38 -5.97 4.65 10.03
C GLU A 38 -5.45 5.33 8.77
N GLU A 39 -4.89 6.53 8.91
CA GLU A 39 -4.33 7.31 7.81
C GLU A 39 -2.86 7.62 8.08
N LYS A 40 -2.01 7.45 7.07
CA LYS A 40 -0.61 7.89 7.09
C LYS A 40 -0.26 8.65 5.82
N ARG A 41 0.52 9.72 5.96
CA ARG A 41 1.01 10.54 4.86
C ARG A 41 2.52 10.51 4.85
N ILE A 42 3.11 10.06 3.75
CA ILE A 42 4.54 9.87 3.60
C ILE A 42 5.00 10.66 2.37
N PRO A 43 5.94 11.60 2.52
CA PRO A 43 6.66 12.16 1.37
C PRO A 43 7.40 11.06 0.61
N ILE A 44 7.26 11.00 -0.72
CA ILE A 44 7.88 9.95 -1.54
C ILE A 44 9.41 9.95 -1.37
N ASN A 45 10.02 11.12 -1.20
CA ASN A 45 11.45 11.26 -0.94
C ASN A 45 11.90 10.73 0.44
N ALA A 46 10.97 10.47 1.36
CA ALA A 46 11.25 9.85 2.64
C ALA A 46 11.18 8.31 2.59
N ILE A 47 10.68 7.73 1.49
CA ILE A 47 10.57 6.28 1.32
C ILE A 47 11.96 5.71 1.03
N ASN A 48 12.40 4.78 1.87
CA ASN A 48 13.70 4.11 1.75
C ASN A 48 13.62 2.86 0.88
N SER A 49 12.51 2.12 0.95
CA SER A 49 12.32 0.89 0.18
C SER A 49 10.85 0.53 -0.02
N VAL A 50 10.59 -0.17 -1.13
CA VAL A 50 9.32 -0.82 -1.44
C VAL A 50 9.59 -2.28 -1.77
N THR A 51 9.00 -3.20 -0.99
CA THR A 51 9.08 -4.64 -1.23
C THR A 51 7.71 -5.18 -1.61
N LEU A 52 7.65 -5.94 -2.71
CA LEU A 52 6.43 -6.59 -3.18
C LEU A 52 6.49 -8.09 -2.85
N ASN A 53 5.69 -8.53 -1.88
CA ASN A 53 5.51 -9.96 -1.62
C ASN A 53 4.35 -10.49 -2.47
N LYS A 54 4.67 -11.16 -3.57
CA LYS A 54 3.70 -11.59 -4.59
C LYS A 54 3.19 -13.00 -4.32
N GLY A 55 1.87 -13.14 -4.28
CA GLY A 55 1.16 -14.42 -4.43
C GLY A 55 0.71 -14.64 -5.87
N ILE A 56 -0.22 -15.58 -6.09
CA ILE A 56 -0.68 -15.97 -7.43
C ILE A 56 -1.40 -14.80 -8.14
N LEU A 57 -2.33 -14.13 -7.45
CA LEU A 57 -3.13 -13.03 -8.02
C LEU A 57 -2.89 -11.68 -7.32
N PHE A 58 -2.58 -11.73 -6.04
CA PHE A 58 -2.46 -10.56 -5.16
C PHE A 58 -1.04 -10.46 -4.60
N CYS A 59 -0.66 -9.25 -4.19
CA CYS A 59 0.56 -8.98 -3.49
C CYS A 59 0.32 -8.12 -2.24
N THR A 60 1.20 -8.32 -1.26
CA THR A 60 1.38 -7.41 -0.13
C THR A 60 2.52 -6.45 -0.45
N ILE A 61 2.28 -5.16 -0.27
CA ILE A 61 3.21 -4.06 -0.51
C ILE A 61 3.75 -3.61 0.83
N ILE A 62 5.07 -3.68 1.02
CA ILE A 62 5.74 -3.27 2.25
C ILE A 62 6.55 -2.02 1.92
N ILE A 63 6.24 -0.91 2.60
CA ILE A 63 6.85 0.40 2.38
C ILE A 63 7.59 0.78 3.66
N SER A 64 8.90 1.01 3.57
CA SER A 64 9.72 1.46 4.71
C SER A 64 10.12 2.92 4.50
N SER A 65 9.92 3.75 5.52
CA SER A 65 10.16 5.20 5.47
C SER A 65 10.57 5.72 6.85
N MET A 66 11.79 6.23 7.00
CA MET A 66 12.27 6.96 8.19
C MET A 66 11.93 6.27 9.54
N GLY A 67 12.13 4.96 9.64
CA GLY A 67 11.85 4.17 10.84
C GLY A 67 10.41 3.66 10.97
N GLU A 68 9.51 4.08 10.09
CA GLU A 68 8.18 3.51 9.96
C GLU A 68 8.12 2.41 8.88
N ARG A 69 7.23 1.44 9.11
CA ARG A 69 6.92 0.38 8.17
C ARG A 69 5.42 0.31 7.95
N ILE A 70 4.99 0.49 6.70
CA ILE A 70 3.61 0.25 6.25
C ILE A 70 3.57 -1.10 5.55
N VAL A 71 2.56 -1.89 5.90
CA VAL A 71 2.25 -3.16 5.23
C VAL A 71 0.87 -3.01 4.65
N ALA A 72 0.76 -2.85 3.33
CA ALA A 72 -0.50 -2.66 2.61
C ALA A 72 -0.85 -3.93 1.83
N GLU A 73 -2.05 -4.47 2.03
CA GLU A 73 -2.44 -5.81 1.56
C GLU A 73 -3.54 -5.78 0.50
N GLY A 74 -3.64 -6.84 -0.29
CA GLY A 74 -4.78 -7.07 -1.20
C GLY A 74 -4.71 -6.40 -2.56
N PHE A 75 -3.56 -5.85 -2.93
CA PHE A 75 -3.35 -5.25 -4.23
C PHE A 75 -3.13 -6.36 -5.27
N THR A 76 -3.56 -6.16 -6.52
CA THR A 76 -3.20 -7.12 -7.57
C THR A 76 -1.69 -7.06 -7.83
N ASN A 77 -1.11 -8.13 -8.36
CA ASN A 77 0.31 -8.13 -8.76
C ASN A 77 0.65 -6.98 -9.74
N LYS A 78 -0.33 -6.57 -10.57
CA LYS A 78 -0.21 -5.43 -11.48
C LYS A 78 -0.16 -4.11 -10.71
N ASP A 79 -1.08 -3.91 -9.78
CA ASP A 79 -1.11 -2.70 -8.92
C ASP A 79 0.17 -2.57 -8.12
N GLY A 80 0.66 -3.65 -7.51
CA GLY A 80 1.91 -3.64 -6.75
C GLY A 80 3.10 -3.20 -7.59
N LYS A 81 3.24 -3.73 -8.81
CA LYS A 81 4.30 -3.31 -9.74
C LYS A 81 4.18 -1.83 -10.10
N GLU A 82 2.97 -1.37 -10.39
CA GLU A 82 2.72 0.01 -10.76
C GLU A 82 2.97 0.99 -9.62
N ILE A 83 2.55 0.66 -8.40
CA ILE A 83 2.83 1.42 -7.18
C ILE A 83 4.34 1.52 -6.96
N SER A 84 5.08 0.41 -7.08
CA SER A 84 6.54 0.41 -6.94
C SER A 84 7.19 1.42 -7.90
N ILE A 85 6.82 1.38 -9.19
CA ILE A 85 7.34 2.28 -10.21
C ILE A 85 7.02 3.75 -9.88
N LEU A 86 5.78 4.03 -9.47
CA LEU A 86 5.36 5.39 -9.12
C LEU A 86 6.05 5.95 -7.87
N LEU A 87 6.51 5.07 -6.98
CA LEU A 87 7.31 5.43 -5.82
C LEU A 87 8.82 5.49 -6.12
N GLY A 88 9.24 5.18 -7.36
CA GLY A 88 10.64 5.24 -7.79
C GLY A 88 11.44 3.95 -7.59
N PHE A 89 10.77 2.81 -7.38
CA PHE A 89 11.40 1.50 -7.14
C PHE A 89 11.04 0.51 -8.25
N ASN A 90 11.99 -0.33 -8.69
CA ASN A 90 11.81 -1.30 -9.77
C ASN A 90 12.06 -2.74 -9.30
#